data_AF-A0A346D4F0-F1
#
_entry.id   AF-A0A346D4F0-F1
#
_cell.length_a   1.000
_cell.length_b   1.000
_cell.length_c   1.000
_cell.angle_alpha   90.00
_cell.angle_beta   90.00
_cell.angle_gamma   90.00
#
_symmetry.space_group_name_H-M   'P 1'
#
loop_
_entity.id
_entity.type
_entity.pdbx_description
1 polymer ?
#
loop_
_entity_poly.entity_id
_entity_poly.type
_entity_poly.pdbx_seq_one_letter_code
_entity_poly.pdbx_strand_id
1 'polypeptide(L)'
;MHTLTLNFRVLEYCGVWRPLVWHTGWKFVLYNCYTSFVIILICTFIISELIELCASFNSAEEFAHGSFVLLSMIGMFGKMVILLRKQQKIIELTCALSNDICEPRDAMEIQIQ
;
A
#
# COMPACT_ATOMS: atom_id res chain seq x y z
N MET A 1 5.62 -11.51 -12.67
CA MET A 1 4.39 -11.38 -11.82
C MET A 1 3.68 -12.71 -11.52
N HIS A 2 4.19 -13.86 -11.95
CA HIS A 2 3.51 -15.15 -11.78
C HIS A 2 3.67 -15.75 -10.36
N THR A 3 4.69 -15.33 -9.61
CA THR A 3 5.05 -15.94 -8.31
C THR A 3 4.33 -15.33 -7.09
N LEU A 4 3.84 -14.07 -7.18
CA LEU A 4 3.21 -13.34 -6.06
C LEU A 4 1.75 -12.94 -6.34
N THR A 5 1.05 -13.68 -7.20
CA THR A 5 -0.31 -13.31 -7.67
C THR A 5 -1.32 -13.13 -6.53
N LEU A 6 -1.23 -13.93 -5.46
CA LEU A 6 -2.10 -13.80 -4.28
C LEU A 6 -1.88 -12.47 -3.54
N ASN A 7 -0.62 -12.08 -3.29
CA ASN A 7 -0.31 -10.84 -2.59
C ASN A 7 -0.82 -9.61 -3.36
N PHE A 8 -0.60 -9.59 -4.67
CA PHE A 8 -1.10 -8.49 -5.53
C PHE A 8 -2.62 -8.46 -5.61
N ARG A 9 -3.29 -9.62 -5.60
CA ARG A 9 -4.76 -9.70 -5.57
C ARG A 9 -5.33 -9.17 -4.26
N VAL A 10 -4.71 -9.48 -3.12
CA VAL A 10 -5.11 -8.91 -1.83
C VAL A 10 -4.93 -7.39 -1.84
N LEU A 11 -3.82 -6.89 -2.38
CA LEU A 11 -3.57 -5.46 -2.49
C LEU A 11 -4.56 -4.75 -3.44
N GLU A 12 -5.02 -5.42 -4.50
CA GLU A 12 -6.13 -4.95 -5.36
C GLU A 12 -7.44 -4.88 -4.58
N TYR A 13 -7.79 -5.91 -3.82
CA TYR A 13 -9.00 -5.90 -2.97
C TYR A 13 -8.95 -4.85 -1.87
N CYS A 14 -7.77 -4.55 -1.32
CA CYS A 14 -7.60 -3.46 -0.37
C CYS A 14 -7.67 -2.07 -1.04
N GLY A 15 -7.77 -1.98 -2.36
CA GLY A 15 -7.78 -0.70 -3.11
C GLY A 15 -6.43 0.02 -3.14
N VAL A 16 -5.36 -0.64 -2.69
CA VAL A 16 -4.00 -0.09 -2.55
C VAL A 16 -3.17 -0.35 -3.81
N TRP A 17 -3.52 -1.35 -4.62
CA TRP A 17 -2.75 -1.72 -5.81
C TRP A 17 -3.58 -1.64 -7.07
N ARG A 18 -3.15 -0.85 -8.04
CA ARG A 18 -3.79 -0.74 -9.36
C ARG A 18 -3.36 -1.90 -10.28
N PRO A 19 -4.29 -2.60 -10.94
CA PRO A 19 -3.96 -3.56 -12.01
C PRO A 19 -3.23 -2.85 -13.15
N LEU A 20 -2.06 -3.36 -13.60
CA LEU A 20 -1.33 -2.83 -14.76
C LEU A 20 -2.16 -2.83 -16.06
N VAL A 21 -3.17 -3.70 -16.13
CA VAL A 21 -3.94 -3.96 -17.34
C VAL A 21 -4.93 -2.84 -17.68
N TRP A 22 -5.20 -1.91 -16.75
CA TRP A 22 -6.28 -0.92 -16.87
C TRP A 22 -5.73 0.50 -17.10
N HIS A 23 -4.94 0.67 -18.16
CA HIS A 23 -4.27 1.94 -18.44
C HIS A 23 -5.21 3.04 -18.98
N THR A 24 -6.37 2.69 -19.54
CA THR A 24 -7.31 3.63 -20.19
C THR A 24 -8.79 3.20 -20.09
N GLY A 25 -9.69 4.14 -19.79
CA GLY A 25 -11.16 3.96 -19.85
C GLY A 25 -11.93 4.20 -18.54
N TRP A 26 -13.24 3.89 -18.53
CA TRP A 26 -14.11 4.07 -17.34
C TRP A 26 -13.69 3.25 -16.12
N LYS A 27 -13.08 2.07 -16.34
CA LYS A 27 -12.56 1.21 -15.27
C LYS A 27 -11.46 1.90 -14.45
N PHE A 28 -10.66 2.76 -15.09
CA PHE A 28 -9.64 3.58 -14.42
C PHE A 28 -10.27 4.59 -13.45
N VAL A 29 -11.32 5.28 -13.89
CA VAL A 29 -12.02 6.28 -13.08
C VAL A 29 -12.73 5.59 -11.91
N LEU A 30 -13.39 4.47 -12.17
CA LEU A 30 -14.08 3.68 -11.14
C LEU A 30 -13.11 3.20 -10.07
N TYR A 31 -11.93 2.70 -10.46
CA TYR A 31 -10.92 2.24 -9.52
C TYR A 31 -10.31 3.38 -8.70
N ASN A 32 -10.05 4.54 -9.32
CA ASN A 32 -9.61 5.72 -8.56
C ASN A 32 -10.66 6.21 -7.57
N CYS A 33 -11.93 6.19 -7.95
CA CYS A 33 -13.04 6.49 -7.04
C CYS A 33 -13.07 5.50 -5.88
N TYR A 34 -12.91 4.21 -6.16
CA TYR A 34 -12.82 3.16 -5.14
C TYR A 34 -11.64 3.38 -4.18
N THR A 35 -10.42 3.58 -4.69
CA THR A 35 -9.24 3.88 -3.85
C THR A 35 -9.45 5.14 -3.01
N SER A 36 -10.05 6.20 -3.59
CA SER A 36 -10.38 7.42 -2.85
C SER A 36 -11.38 7.14 -1.73
N PHE A 37 -12.40 6.32 -1.99
CA PHE A 37 -13.38 5.92 -0.99
C PHE A 37 -12.74 5.14 0.16
N VAL A 38 -11.85 4.18 -0.15
CA VAL A 38 -11.08 3.44 0.87
C VAL A 38 -10.21 4.38 1.72
N ILE A 39 -9.54 5.35 1.09
CA ILE A 39 -8.73 6.34 1.82
C ILE A 39 -9.61 7.17 2.76
N ILE A 40 -10.79 7.61 2.31
CA ILE A 40 -11.74 8.36 3.14
C ILE A 40 -12.17 7.50 4.35
N LEU A 41 -12.50 6.22 4.14
CA LEU A 41 -12.86 5.32 5.24
C LEU A 41 -11.74 5.15 6.27
N ILE A 42 -10.49 5.02 5.82
CA ILE A 42 -9.33 4.92 6.72
C ILE A 42 -9.15 6.23 7.49
N CYS A 43 -9.31 7.39 6.84
CA CYS A 43 -9.26 8.69 7.51
C CYS A 43 -10.36 8.81 8.58
N THR A 44 -11.60 8.41 8.28
CA THR A 44 -12.69 8.46 9.28
C THR A 44 -12.45 7.51 10.45
N PHE A 45 -11.82 6.36 10.19
CA PHE A 45 -11.43 5.43 11.24
C PHE A 45 -10.36 6.04 12.17
N ILE A 46 -9.30 6.62 11.61
CA ILE A 46 -8.26 7.32 12.40
C ILE A 46 -8.86 8.47 13.22
N ILE A 47 -9.81 9.23 12.66
CA ILE A 47 -10.50 10.29 13.39
C ILE A 47 -11.34 9.72 14.54
N SER A 48 -12.03 8.59 14.34
CA SER A 48 -12.82 7.94 15.39
C SER A 48 -11.94 7.49 16.55
N GLU A 49 -10.83 6.83 16.24
CA GLU A 49 -9.83 6.42 17.24
C GLU A 49 -9.24 7.64 17.97
N LEU A 50 -9.07 8.78 17.29
CA LEU A 50 -8.58 10.02 17.91
C LEU A 50 -9.58 10.58 18.92
N ILE A 51 -10.88 10.55 18.58
CA ILE A 51 -11.96 10.96 19.48
C ILE A 51 -12.00 10.05 20.70
N GLU A 52 -11.89 8.73 20.51
CA GLU A 52 -11.85 7.76 21.60
C GLU A 52 -10.65 7.95 22.52
N LEU A 53 -9.47 8.24 21.95
CA LEU A 53 -8.29 8.60 22.72
C LEU A 53 -8.50 9.87 23.55
N CYS A 54 -9.09 10.91 22.97
CA CYS A 54 -9.41 12.16 23.68
C CYS A 54 -10.41 11.92 24.82
N ALA A 55 -11.39 11.03 24.62
CA ALA A 55 -12.36 10.67 25.65
C ALA A 55 -11.74 9.87 26.81
N SER A 56 -10.70 9.06 26.52
CA SER A 56 -10.04 8.17 27.47
C SER A 56 -8.93 8.84 28.31
N PHE A 57 -8.79 10.17 28.25
CA PHE A 57 -7.71 10.91 28.93
C PHE A 57 -7.67 10.72 30.45
N ASN A 58 -8.80 10.36 31.07
CA ASN A 58 -8.88 10.17 32.52
C ASN A 58 -8.29 8.83 33.01
N SER A 59 -8.08 7.86 32.12
CA SER A 59 -7.49 6.56 32.43
C SER A 59 -6.18 6.41 31.67
N ALA A 60 -5.06 6.38 32.40
CA ALA A 60 -3.74 6.25 31.79
C ALA A 60 -3.57 4.93 31.02
N GLU A 61 -4.24 3.86 31.45
CA GLU A 61 -4.22 2.55 30.78
C GLU A 61 -4.99 2.57 29.45
N GLU A 62 -6.22 3.10 29.45
CA GLU A 62 -7.04 3.21 28.24
C GLU A 62 -6.42 4.19 27.24
N PHE A 63 -5.85 5.29 27.73
CA PHE A 63 -5.11 6.24 26.90
C PHE A 63 -3.88 5.61 26.25
N ALA A 64 -3.09 4.82 26.99
CA ALA A 64 -1.92 4.13 26.44
C ALA A 64 -2.32 3.10 25.37
N HIS A 65 -3.37 2.33 25.63
CA HIS A 65 -3.92 1.37 24.68
C HIS A 65 -4.43 2.06 23.40
N GLY A 66 -5.28 3.08 23.54
CA GLY A 66 -5.80 3.85 22.40
C GLY A 66 -4.67 4.51 21.59
N SER A 67 -3.65 5.04 22.26
CA SER A 67 -2.47 5.62 21.59
C SER A 67 -1.71 4.59 20.76
N PHE A 68 -1.57 3.36 21.28
CA PHE A 68 -0.91 2.28 20.57
C PHE A 68 -1.68 1.86 19.31
N VAL A 69 -3.02 1.75 19.41
CA VAL A 69 -3.88 1.43 18.27
C VAL A 69 -3.81 2.54 17.22
N LEU A 70 -3.94 3.80 17.63
CA LEU A 70 -3.81 4.97 16.75
C LEU A 70 -2.49 5.01 16.00
N LEU A 71 -1.37 4.85 16.72
CA LEU A 71 -0.04 4.90 16.13
C LEU A 71 0.15 3.75 15.13
N SER A 72 -0.37 2.57 15.45
CA SER A 72 -0.36 1.41 14.55
C SER A 72 -1.16 1.69 13.27
N MET A 73 -2.33 2.29 13.39
CA MET A 73 -3.18 2.67 12.25
C MET A 73 -2.53 3.73 11.36
N ILE A 74 -1.92 4.77 11.97
CA ILE A 74 -1.14 5.78 11.24
C ILE A 74 0.03 5.12 10.49
N GLY A 75 0.73 4.17 11.13
CA GLY A 75 1.80 3.41 10.49
C GLY A 75 1.34 2.58 9.30
N MET A 76 0.18 1.91 9.42
CA MET A 76 -0.44 1.18 8.30
C MET A 76 -0.85 2.12 7.16
N PHE A 77 -1.46 3.26 7.48
CA PHE A 77 -1.82 4.27 6.49
C PHE A 77 -0.58 4.81 5.74
N GLY A 78 0.50 5.11 6.47
CA GLY A 78 1.77 5.53 5.88
C GLY A 78 2.33 4.48 4.92
N LYS A 79 2.31 3.20 5.29
CA LYS A 79 2.72 2.09 4.40
C LYS A 79 1.85 2.02 3.15
N MET A 80 0.53 2.18 3.27
CA MET A 80 -0.38 2.22 2.12
C MET A 80 -0.04 3.37 1.16
N VAL A 81 0.19 4.58 1.68
CA VAL A 81 0.56 5.75 0.86
C VAL A 81 1.89 5.55 0.16
N ILE A 82 2.91 5.00 0.85
CA ILE A 82 4.22 4.70 0.25
C ILE A 82 4.05 3.67 -0.86
N LEU A 83 3.25 2.62 -0.63
CA LEU A 83 3.01 1.58 -1.60
C LEU A 83 2.31 2.13 -2.85
N LEU A 84 1.29 2.98 -2.69
CA LEU A 84 0.63 3.70 -3.79
C LEU A 84 1.61 4.57 -4.58
N ARG A 85 2.50 5.32 -3.90
CA ARG A 85 3.50 6.20 -4.53
C ARG A 85 4.62 5.44 -5.23
N LYS A 86 5.04 4.30 -4.68
CA LYS A 86 6.17 3.49 -5.18
C LYS A 86 5.73 2.32 -6.05
N GLN A 87 4.44 2.25 -6.39
CA GLN A 87 3.85 1.16 -7.15
C GLN A 87 4.64 0.82 -8.43
N GLN A 88 5.02 1.82 -9.22
CA GLN A 88 5.80 1.62 -10.44
C GLN A 88 7.17 0.98 -10.18
N LYS A 89 7.87 1.39 -9.12
CA LYS A 89 9.16 0.80 -8.74
C LYS A 89 9.00 -0.65 -8.29
N ILE A 90 7.94 -0.95 -7.55
CA ILE A 90 7.65 -2.32 -7.08
C ILE A 90 7.34 -3.22 -8.28
N ILE A 91 6.61 -2.71 -9.29
CA ILE A 91 6.35 -3.41 -10.55
C ILE A 91 7.66 -3.71 -11.27
N GLU A 92 8.53 -2.71 -11.41
CA GLU A 92 9.85 -2.85 -12.07
C GLU A 92 10.73 -3.89 -11.35
N LEU A 93 10.82 -3.81 -10.03
CA LEU A 93 11.52 -4.80 -9.18
C LEU A 93 10.94 -6.21 -9.35
N THR A 94 9.60 -6.33 -9.35
CA THR A 94 8.93 -7.63 -9.52
C THR A 94 9.11 -8.19 -10.93
N CYS A 95 9.21 -7.33 -11.94
CA CYS A 95 9.52 -7.73 -13.31
C CYS A 95 10.97 -8.21 -13.41
N ALA A 96 11.92 -7.46 -12.86
CA ALA A 96 13.33 -7.82 -12.81
C ALA A 96 13.57 -9.14 -12.06
N LEU A 97 12.86 -9.40 -10.96
CA LEU A 97 12.93 -10.67 -10.23
C LEU A 97 12.28 -11.86 -10.97
N SER A 98 11.41 -11.57 -11.94
CA SER A 98 10.68 -12.57 -12.72
C SER A 98 11.36 -12.91 -14.04
N ASN A 99 12.31 -12.08 -14.49
CA ASN A 99 13.24 -12.41 -15.56
C ASN A 99 14.37 -13.29 -15.00
N ASP A 100 15.11 -13.96 -15.89
CA ASP A 100 16.10 -14.96 -15.48
C ASP A 100 17.11 -14.35 -14.51
N ILE A 101 17.29 -15.03 -13.38
CA ILE A 101 18.14 -14.57 -12.28
C ILE A 101 19.56 -14.84 -12.76
N CYS A 102 20.23 -13.83 -13.36
CA CYS A 102 21.60 -13.80 -13.92
C CYS A 102 21.72 -13.38 -15.40
N GLU A 103 20.75 -12.68 -15.99
CA GLU A 103 21.04 -11.91 -17.22
C GLU A 103 21.64 -10.53 -16.90
N PRO A 104 22.69 -10.10 -17.61
CA PRO A 104 23.32 -8.82 -17.39
C PRO A 104 22.37 -7.67 -17.79
N ARG A 105 22.11 -6.75 -16.84
CA ARG A 105 21.11 -5.68 -16.96
C ARG A 105 21.66 -4.38 -17.53
N ASP A 106 22.98 -4.24 -17.58
CA ASP A 106 23.67 -3.05 -18.08
C ASP A 106 24.92 -3.46 -18.87
N ALA A 107 25.36 -2.61 -19.79
CA ALA A 107 26.60 -2.79 -20.56
C ALA A 107 27.81 -2.99 -19.64
N MET A 108 27.75 -2.43 -18.43
CA MET A 108 28.75 -2.65 -17.38
C MET A 108 28.73 -4.09 -16.83
N GLU A 109 27.55 -4.68 -16.60
CA GLU A 109 27.42 -6.07 -16.13
C GLU A 109 27.82 -7.08 -17.22
N ILE A 110 27.55 -6.76 -18.49
CA ILE A 110 27.98 -7.58 -19.65
C ILE A 110 29.52 -7.70 -19.69
N GLN A 111 30.26 -6.67 -19.26
CA GLN A 111 31.72 -6.67 -19.29
C GLN A 111 32.38 -7.49 -18.17
N ILE A 112 31.62 -7.88 -17.13
CA ILE A 112 32.14 -8.57 -15.94
C ILE A 112 31.93 -10.10 -16.05
N GLN A 113 31.06 -10.55 -16.98
CA GLN A 113 30.72 -11.95 -17.21
C GLN A 113 31.74 -12.66 -18.12
#